data_AF-A0A9D9L1K8-F1
#
_entry.id   AF-A0A9D9L1K8-F1
#
_cell.length_a   1.000
_cell.length_b   1.000
_cell.length_c   1.000
_cell.angle_alpha   90.00
_cell.angle_beta   90.00
_cell.angle_gamma   90.00
#
_symmetry.space_group_name_H-M   'P 1'
#
loop_
_entity.id
_entity.type
_entity.pdbx_description
1 polymer ?
#
loop_
_entity_poly.entity_id
_entity_poly.type
_entity_poly.pdbx_seq_one_letter_code
_entity_poly.pdbx_strand_id
1 'polypeptide(L)'
;RNMYLEKAAEHLIEAKNGIKTEMNTAVTHLAKYSKWPILHRKSTINTLTSHIADDLQFSTKICGITMQVYEYLGQPQNAKIEMEQYQAFMIDFLSNEIGDSGYTAIELLHDNYRYNKENVDCWYNFSIELKPKLSDIKQLESQENYIVTLEDPEDERE
;
A
#
# COMPACT_ATOMS: atom_id res chain seq x y z
N ARG A 1 0.25 30.28 -2.32
CA ARG A 1 0.77 29.15 -1.51
C ARG A 1 -0.29 28.07 -1.32
N ASN A 2 -1.44 28.37 -0.71
CA ASN A 2 -2.54 27.40 -0.55
C ASN A 2 -3.00 26.79 -1.89
N MET A 3 -3.15 27.60 -2.94
CA MET A 3 -3.44 27.11 -4.30
C MET A 3 -2.44 26.04 -4.81
N TYR A 4 -1.15 26.13 -4.48
CA TYR A 4 -0.16 25.13 -4.90
C TYR A 4 -0.27 23.85 -4.07
N LEU A 5 -0.65 23.96 -2.80
CA LEU A 5 -0.87 22.83 -1.91
C LEU A 5 -2.18 22.10 -2.24
N GLU A 6 -3.24 22.83 -2.59
CA GLU A 6 -4.49 22.27 -3.09
C GLU A 6 -4.23 21.48 -4.37
N LYS A 7 -3.48 22.06 -5.32
CA LYS A 7 -3.08 21.36 -6.54
C LYS A 7 -2.18 20.15 -6.27
N ALA A 8 -1.30 20.23 -5.28
CA ALA A 8 -0.50 19.09 -4.86
C ALA A 8 -1.38 17.96 -4.28
N ALA A 9 -2.38 18.29 -3.46
CA ALA A 9 -3.34 17.32 -2.94
C ALA A 9 -4.12 16.64 -4.07
N GLU A 10 -4.56 17.39 -5.08
CA GLU A 10 -5.21 16.82 -6.28
C GLU A 10 -4.32 15.79 -6.99
N HIS A 11 -3.05 16.13 -7.25
CA HIS A 11 -2.11 15.21 -7.90
C HIS A 11 -1.76 13.99 -7.02
N LEU A 12 -1.69 14.15 -5.71
CA LEU A 12 -1.49 13.03 -4.79
C LEU A 12 -2.70 12.07 -4.80
N ILE A 13 -3.92 12.59 -4.87
CA ILE A 13 -5.14 11.78 -5.02
C ILE A 13 -5.14 11.03 -6.36
N GLU A 14 -4.75 11.69 -7.46
CA GLU A 14 -4.61 11.04 -8.77
C GLU A 14 -3.59 9.89 -8.72
N ALA A 15 -2.41 10.14 -8.15
CA ALA A 15 -1.36 9.14 -7.99
C ALA A 15 -1.82 7.97 -7.12
N LYS A 16 -2.50 8.23 -5.99
CA LYS A 16 -3.10 7.21 -5.13
C LYS A 16 -4.07 6.31 -5.89
N ASN A 17 -4.97 6.91 -6.67
CA ASN A 17 -5.95 6.16 -7.45
C ASN A 17 -5.29 5.32 -8.56
N GLY A 18 -4.20 5.85 -9.15
CA GLY A 18 -3.34 5.12 -10.08
C GLY A 18 -2.75 3.86 -9.44
N ILE A 19 -2.03 4.02 -8.33
CA ILE A 19 -1.40 2.91 -7.58
C ILE A 19 -2.44 1.86 -7.17
N LYS A 20 -3.60 2.29 -6.66
CA LYS A 20 -4.69 1.36 -6.32
C LYS A 20 -5.13 0.52 -7.53
N THR A 21 -5.21 1.13 -8.71
CA THR A 21 -5.62 0.46 -9.95
C THR A 21 -4.53 -0.49 -10.45
N GLU A 22 -3.28 -0.06 -10.42
CA GLU A 22 -2.12 -0.85 -10.83
C GLU A 22 -1.94 -2.07 -9.93
N MET A 23 -2.02 -1.88 -8.61
CA MET A 23 -1.91 -2.97 -7.65
C MET A 23 -3.04 -4.00 -7.80
N ASN A 24 -4.29 -3.57 -7.92
CA ASN A 24 -5.42 -4.48 -8.16
C ASN A 24 -5.24 -5.27 -9.47
N THR A 25 -4.73 -4.62 -10.51
CA THR A 25 -4.42 -5.26 -11.79
C THR A 25 -3.31 -6.28 -11.65
N ALA A 26 -2.24 -5.93 -10.94
CA ALA A 26 -1.08 -6.78 -10.73
C ALA A 26 -1.44 -8.04 -9.93
N VAL A 27 -2.21 -7.91 -8.85
CA VAL A 27 -2.67 -9.07 -8.07
C VAL A 27 -3.62 -9.94 -8.89
N THR A 28 -4.51 -9.36 -9.70
CA THR A 28 -5.39 -10.13 -10.60
C THR A 28 -4.58 -10.94 -11.62
N HIS A 29 -3.53 -10.35 -12.18
CA HIS A 29 -2.59 -11.06 -13.05
C HIS A 29 -1.80 -12.14 -12.31
N LEU A 30 -1.36 -11.87 -11.07
CA LEU A 30 -0.66 -12.84 -10.23
C LEU A 30 -1.54 -14.06 -9.96
N ALA A 31 -2.83 -13.86 -9.62
CA ALA A 31 -3.81 -14.93 -9.47
C ALA A 31 -3.96 -15.78 -10.74
N LYS A 32 -4.00 -15.12 -11.91
CA LYS A 32 -4.12 -15.81 -13.20
C LYS A 32 -2.90 -16.67 -13.52
N TYR A 33 -1.69 -16.19 -13.22
CA TYR A 33 -0.44 -16.90 -13.55
C TYR A 33 -0.04 -17.95 -12.51
N SER A 34 -0.56 -17.87 -11.28
CA SER A 34 -0.34 -18.87 -10.23
C SER A 34 -1.27 -20.08 -10.33
N LYS A 35 -2.47 -19.92 -10.90
CA LYS A 35 -3.51 -20.98 -10.97
C LYS A 35 -3.13 -22.25 -11.75
N TRP A 36 -2.24 -22.16 -12.74
CA TRP A 36 -1.92 -23.28 -13.62
C TRP A 36 -0.42 -23.58 -13.61
N PRO A 37 0.04 -24.75 -13.13
CA PRO A 37 1.47 -25.10 -13.05
C PRO A 37 2.20 -25.00 -14.40
N ILE A 38 1.49 -25.26 -15.50
CA ILE A 38 2.01 -25.19 -16.87
C ILE A 38 2.11 -23.76 -17.44
N LEU A 39 1.48 -22.77 -16.80
CA LEU A 39 1.56 -21.34 -17.17
C LEU A 39 2.41 -20.54 -16.17
N HIS A 40 3.14 -21.22 -15.28
CA HIS A 40 3.94 -20.60 -14.23
C HIS A 40 5.13 -19.85 -14.83
N ARG A 41 4.93 -18.57 -15.15
CA ARG A 41 5.94 -17.67 -15.70
C ARG A 41 6.70 -16.98 -14.57
N LYS A 42 7.70 -17.67 -14.04
CA LYS A 42 8.47 -17.22 -12.86
C LYS A 42 8.99 -15.79 -12.96
N SER A 43 9.50 -15.36 -14.12
CA SER A 43 9.95 -13.97 -14.30
C SER A 43 8.80 -12.97 -14.21
N THR A 44 7.68 -13.24 -14.85
CA THR A 44 6.46 -12.41 -14.78
C THR A 44 5.92 -12.34 -13.35
N ILE A 45 5.88 -13.46 -12.65
CA ILE A 45 5.44 -13.55 -11.26
C ILE A 45 6.34 -12.67 -10.36
N ASN A 46 7.67 -12.79 -10.50
CA ASN A 46 8.60 -11.96 -9.73
C ASN A 46 8.40 -10.46 -10.01
N THR A 47 8.21 -10.07 -11.27
CA THR A 47 7.94 -8.68 -11.65
C THR A 47 6.65 -8.17 -11.02
N LEU A 48 5.56 -8.97 -11.09
CA LEU A 48 4.28 -8.60 -10.47
C LEU A 48 4.41 -8.46 -8.96
N THR A 49 5.06 -9.41 -8.28
CA THR A 49 5.30 -9.33 -6.84
C THR A 49 6.14 -8.12 -6.44
N SER A 50 7.15 -7.76 -7.24
CA SER A 50 7.95 -6.54 -7.01
C SER A 50 7.10 -5.29 -7.15
N HIS A 51 6.32 -5.16 -8.23
CA HIS A 51 5.45 -4.00 -8.44
C HIS A 51 4.43 -3.85 -7.31
N ILE A 52 3.82 -4.95 -6.86
CA ILE A 52 2.89 -4.92 -5.73
C ILE A 52 3.59 -4.44 -4.44
N ALA A 53 4.83 -4.88 -4.19
CA ALA A 53 5.59 -4.41 -3.04
C ALA A 53 5.94 -2.92 -3.11
N ASP A 54 6.29 -2.42 -4.30
CA ASP A 54 6.57 -1.01 -4.54
C ASP A 54 5.29 -0.17 -4.38
N ASP A 55 4.18 -0.62 -4.95
CA ASP A 55 2.86 0.02 -4.86
C ASP A 55 2.36 0.12 -3.42
N LEU A 56 2.56 -0.91 -2.58
CA LEU A 56 2.23 -0.87 -1.15
C LEU A 56 3.02 0.22 -0.41
N GLN A 57 4.31 0.35 -0.72
CA GLN A 57 5.16 1.38 -0.13
C GLN A 57 4.74 2.78 -0.59
N PHE A 58 4.51 2.96 -1.90
CA PHE A 58 4.08 4.25 -2.44
C PHE A 58 2.71 4.66 -1.93
N SER A 59 1.75 3.74 -1.84
CA SER A 59 0.43 4.01 -1.29
C SER A 59 0.52 4.53 0.15
N THR A 60 1.38 3.93 0.96
CA THR A 60 1.62 4.35 2.34
C THR A 60 2.23 5.76 2.42
N LYS A 61 3.27 6.02 1.61
CA LYS A 61 3.92 7.34 1.55
C LYS A 61 2.96 8.43 1.09
N ILE A 62 2.22 8.19 0.01
CA ILE A 62 1.27 9.15 -0.54
C ILE A 62 0.15 9.46 0.45
N CYS A 63 -0.37 8.45 1.18
CA CYS A 63 -1.34 8.69 2.25
C CYS A 63 -0.78 9.68 3.29
N GLY A 64 0.42 9.41 3.81
CA GLY A 64 1.07 10.27 4.81
C GLY A 64 1.32 11.70 4.32
N ILE A 65 1.84 11.86 3.10
CA ILE A 65 2.08 13.17 2.49
C ILE A 65 0.76 13.92 2.29
N THR A 66 -0.27 13.24 1.79
CA THR A 66 -1.60 13.84 1.56
C THR A 66 -2.23 14.31 2.87
N MET A 67 -2.11 13.54 3.94
CA MET A 67 -2.55 13.95 5.28
C MET A 67 -1.83 15.22 5.75
N GLN A 68 -0.50 15.27 5.63
CA GLN A 68 0.29 16.46 6.00
C GLN A 68 -0.10 17.70 5.17
N VAL A 69 -0.35 17.54 3.88
CA VAL A 69 -0.83 18.65 3.02
C VAL A 69 -2.18 19.17 3.50
N TYR A 70 -3.12 18.28 3.85
CA TYR A 70 -4.41 18.67 4.38
C TYR A 70 -4.32 19.36 5.75
N GLU A 71 -3.48 18.85 6.65
CA GLU A 71 -3.21 19.51 7.93
C GLU A 71 -2.65 20.92 7.72
N TYR A 72 -1.71 21.09 6.79
CA TYR A 72 -1.13 22.39 6.47
C TYR A 72 -2.16 23.37 5.91
N LEU A 73 -3.13 22.87 5.14
CA LEU A 73 -4.24 23.65 4.59
C LEU A 73 -5.33 23.99 5.63
N GLY A 74 -5.20 23.52 6.88
CA GLY A 74 -6.23 23.68 7.91
C GLY A 74 -7.45 22.80 7.66
N GLN A 75 -7.27 21.65 7.01
CA GLN A 75 -8.31 20.69 6.61
C GLN A 75 -8.14 19.32 7.31
N PRO A 76 -8.11 19.25 8.66
CA PRO A 76 -7.85 17.99 9.37
C PRO A 76 -8.90 16.90 9.12
N GLN A 77 -10.14 17.28 8.76
CA GLN A 77 -11.16 16.32 8.37
C GLN A 77 -10.82 15.59 7.05
N ASN A 78 -10.16 16.28 6.11
CA ASN A 78 -9.72 15.66 4.87
C ASN A 78 -8.54 14.71 5.11
N ALA A 79 -7.61 15.06 6.03
CA ALA A 79 -6.54 14.17 6.47
C ALA A 79 -7.11 12.88 7.10
N LYS A 80 -8.15 13.01 7.94
CA LYS A 80 -8.84 11.86 8.51
C LYS A 80 -9.49 10.97 7.45
N ILE A 81 -10.24 11.56 6.52
CA ILE A 81 -10.87 10.83 5.41
C ILE A 81 -9.80 10.08 4.59
N GLU A 82 -8.64 10.69 4.35
CA GLU A 82 -7.53 10.06 3.65
C GLU A 82 -7.04 8.80 4.38
N MET A 83 -6.85 8.88 5.70
CA MET A 83 -6.44 7.73 6.51
C MET A 83 -7.49 6.62 6.52
N GLU A 84 -8.78 6.97 6.66
CA GLU A 84 -9.88 6.02 6.61
C GLU A 84 -9.94 5.29 5.25
N GLN A 85 -9.71 6.01 4.16
CA GLN A 85 -9.65 5.43 2.81
C GLN A 85 -8.46 4.48 2.64
N TYR A 86 -7.28 4.86 3.13
CA TYR A 86 -6.10 3.99 3.12
C TYR A 86 -6.33 2.73 3.95
N GLN A 87 -6.90 2.87 5.15
CA GLN A 87 -7.26 1.72 6.00
C GLN A 87 -8.22 0.76 5.28
N ALA A 88 -9.31 1.28 4.75
CA ALA A 88 -10.30 0.46 4.05
C ALA A 88 -9.65 -0.29 2.87
N PHE A 89 -8.83 0.41 2.09
CA PHE A 89 -8.08 -0.18 1.01
C PHE A 89 -7.14 -1.30 1.46
N MET A 90 -6.37 -1.09 2.52
CA MET A 90 -5.43 -2.09 3.04
C MET A 90 -6.18 -3.28 3.65
N ILE A 91 -7.28 -3.07 4.35
CA ILE A 91 -8.13 -4.14 4.88
C ILE A 91 -8.67 -5.01 3.74
N ASP A 92 -9.20 -4.37 2.69
CA ASP A 92 -9.70 -5.05 1.50
C ASP A 92 -8.58 -5.86 0.82
N PHE A 93 -7.41 -5.25 0.64
CA PHE A 93 -6.26 -5.90 0.02
C PHE A 93 -5.80 -7.15 0.79
N LEU A 94 -5.80 -7.08 2.13
CA LEU A 94 -5.34 -8.17 3.00
C LEU A 94 -6.38 -9.28 3.23
N SER A 95 -7.64 -9.06 2.87
CA SER A 95 -8.75 -9.91 3.33
C SER A 95 -9.69 -10.36 2.24
N ASN A 96 -9.82 -9.61 1.14
CA ASN A 96 -10.74 -9.96 0.07
C ASN A 96 -10.10 -10.95 -0.90
N GLU A 97 -10.90 -11.91 -1.34
CA GLU A 97 -10.50 -12.83 -2.41
C GLU A 97 -10.35 -12.09 -3.74
N ILE A 98 -9.38 -12.53 -4.53
CA ILE A 98 -9.07 -11.93 -5.82
C ILE A 98 -9.84 -12.66 -6.91
N GLY A 99 -10.97 -12.09 -7.33
CA GLY A 99 -11.89 -12.74 -8.27
C GLY A 99 -12.30 -14.13 -7.78
N ASP A 100 -12.37 -15.10 -8.70
CA ASP A 100 -12.70 -16.50 -8.35
C ASP A 100 -11.44 -17.35 -8.07
N SER A 101 -10.38 -16.74 -7.53
CA SER A 101 -9.12 -17.46 -7.24
C SER A 101 -9.20 -18.31 -5.97
N GLY A 102 -10.04 -17.92 -5.01
CA GLY A 102 -10.07 -18.50 -3.66
C GLY A 102 -8.87 -18.09 -2.78
N TYR A 103 -8.08 -17.10 -3.23
CA TYR A 103 -6.92 -16.57 -2.51
C TYR A 103 -7.02 -15.05 -2.37
N THR A 104 -6.52 -14.55 -1.24
CA THR A 104 -6.28 -13.13 -1.00
C THR A 104 -4.99 -12.67 -1.70
N ALA A 105 -4.79 -11.35 -1.80
CA ALA A 105 -3.54 -10.80 -2.36
C ALA A 105 -2.29 -11.26 -1.59
N ILE A 106 -2.37 -11.34 -0.27
CA ILE A 106 -1.25 -11.77 0.58
C ILE A 106 -0.93 -13.24 0.38
N GLU A 107 -1.93 -14.12 0.29
CA GLU A 107 -1.67 -15.55 0.04
C GLU A 107 -1.04 -15.74 -1.33
N LEU A 108 -1.52 -15.02 -2.35
CA LEU A 108 -0.92 -15.03 -3.67
C LEU A 108 0.54 -14.54 -3.65
N LEU A 109 0.84 -13.47 -2.90
CA LEU A 109 2.21 -13.00 -2.74
C LEU A 109 3.06 -14.03 -1.99
N HIS A 110 2.57 -14.56 -0.88
CA HIS A 110 3.27 -15.52 -0.04
C HIS A 110 3.64 -16.79 -0.83
N ASP A 111 2.69 -17.36 -1.56
CA ASP A 111 2.88 -18.61 -2.30
C ASP A 111 3.80 -18.47 -3.51
N ASN A 112 3.94 -17.25 -4.03
CA ASN A 112 4.70 -16.97 -5.25
C ASN A 112 6.03 -16.23 -5.00
N TYR A 113 6.29 -15.81 -3.76
CA TYR A 113 7.52 -15.11 -3.41
C TYR A 113 8.70 -16.07 -3.24
N ARG A 114 9.90 -15.61 -3.63
CA ARG A 114 11.11 -16.41 -3.51
C ARG A 114 11.75 -16.20 -2.14
N TYR A 115 11.41 -17.07 -1.21
CA TYR A 115 12.02 -17.06 0.12
C TYR A 115 13.49 -17.48 0.12
N ASN A 116 14.22 -16.86 1.04
CA ASN A 116 15.57 -17.19 1.46
C ASN A 116 15.62 -17.11 3.00
N LYS A 117 16.81 -17.30 3.59
CA LYS A 117 16.96 -17.32 5.06
C LYS A 117 16.69 -15.97 5.73
N GLU A 118 16.75 -14.87 4.99
CA GLU A 118 16.64 -13.50 5.50
C GLU A 118 15.21 -12.95 5.40
N ASN A 119 14.41 -13.44 4.45
CA ASN A 119 13.07 -12.92 4.18
C ASN A 119 11.95 -13.94 4.40
N VAL A 120 12.24 -15.06 5.07
CA VAL A 120 11.27 -16.14 5.33
C VAL A 120 9.98 -15.57 5.93
N ASP A 121 8.85 -15.97 5.34
CA ASP A 121 7.50 -15.60 5.76
C ASP A 121 7.20 -14.09 5.83
N CYS A 122 7.98 -13.23 5.16
CA CYS A 122 7.82 -11.77 5.23
C CYS A 122 6.39 -11.29 4.92
N TRP A 123 5.74 -11.87 3.90
CA TRP A 123 4.36 -11.51 3.53
C TRP A 123 3.33 -11.99 4.55
N TYR A 124 3.55 -13.16 5.14
CA TYR A 124 2.71 -13.67 6.22
C TYR A 124 2.84 -12.77 7.46
N ASN A 125 4.07 -12.51 7.91
CA ASN A 125 4.37 -11.65 9.05
C ASN A 125 3.83 -10.23 8.84
N PHE A 126 4.03 -9.66 7.65
CA PHE A 126 3.44 -8.38 7.26
C PHE A 126 1.93 -8.35 7.48
N SER A 127 1.20 -9.37 7.03
CA SER A 127 -0.25 -9.41 7.18
C SER A 127 -0.71 -9.56 8.63
N ILE A 128 0.00 -10.34 9.44
CA ILE A 128 -0.30 -10.55 10.87
C ILE A 128 -0.03 -9.27 11.66
N GLU A 129 1.05 -8.56 11.35
CA GLU A 129 1.42 -7.33 12.04
C GLU A 129 0.56 -6.13 11.64
N LEU A 130 0.17 -6.04 10.37
CA LEU A 130 -0.54 -4.87 9.86
C LEU A 130 -2.04 -4.89 10.19
N LYS A 131 -2.71 -6.05 10.13
CA LYS A 131 -4.15 -6.18 10.42
C LYS A 131 -4.59 -5.53 11.76
N PRO A 132 -3.93 -5.78 12.91
CA PRO A 132 -4.31 -5.13 14.16
C PRO A 132 -4.01 -3.62 14.13
N LYS A 133 -2.87 -3.21 13.56
CA LYS A 133 -2.50 -1.78 13.45
C LYS A 133 -3.53 -0.97 12.66
N LEU A 134 -4.08 -1.52 11.58
CA LEU A 134 -5.14 -0.88 10.80
C LEU A 134 -6.42 -0.66 11.61
N SER A 135 -6.71 -1.55 12.56
CA SER A 135 -7.88 -1.44 13.45
C SER A 135 -7.62 -0.45 14.60
N ASP A 136 -6.39 -0.38 15.08
CA ASP A 136 -5.97 0.47 16.21
C ASP A 136 -5.74 1.93 15.84
N ILE A 137 -5.51 2.27 14.56
CA ILE A 137 -5.29 3.67 14.16
C ILE A 137 -6.49 4.59 14.48
N LYS A 138 -7.72 4.05 14.55
CA LYS A 138 -8.88 4.81 15.08
C LYS A 138 -8.66 5.34 16.50
N GLN A 139 -7.76 4.72 17.28
CA GLN A 139 -7.35 5.17 18.61
C GLN A 139 -6.20 6.21 18.55
N LEU A 140 -5.31 6.12 17.55
CA LEU A 140 -4.22 7.08 17.35
C LEU A 140 -4.71 8.48 16.98
N GLU A 141 -5.89 8.61 16.35
CA GLU A 141 -6.55 9.89 16.05
C GLU A 141 -6.95 10.70 17.31
N SER A 142 -7.00 10.06 18.49
CA SER A 142 -7.31 10.75 19.76
C SER A 142 -6.09 11.43 20.40
N GLN A 143 -4.90 11.23 19.84
CA GLN A 143 -3.65 11.84 20.28
C GLN A 143 -3.07 12.65 19.12
N GLU A 144 -2.81 13.94 19.34
CA GLU A 144 -2.10 14.80 18.37
C GLU A 144 -0.69 14.24 18.13
N ASN A 145 -0.54 13.37 17.12
CA ASN A 145 0.70 12.71 16.78
C ASN A 145 1.19 13.21 15.43
N TYR A 146 2.31 13.93 15.43
CA TYR A 146 3.00 14.36 14.21
C TYR A 146 3.75 13.18 13.59
N ILE A 147 3.37 12.79 12.37
CA ILE A 147 4.15 11.84 11.58
C ILE A 147 5.35 12.59 10.98
N VAL A 148 6.53 12.39 11.57
CA VAL A 148 7.80 12.82 11.00
C VAL A 148 8.32 11.70 10.11
N THR A 149 8.30 11.90 8.79
CA THR A 149 9.00 11.04 7.85
C THR A 149 10.50 11.31 7.98
N LEU A 150 11.26 10.29 8.38
CA LEU A 150 12.72 10.31 8.30
C LEU A 150 13.09 10.04 6.83
N GLU A 151 13.16 11.08 6.02
CA GLU A 151 13.98 11.02 4.80
C GLU A 151 15.44 11.04 5.24
N ASP A 152 16.21 10.05 4.80
CA ASP A 152 17.64 9.96 5.09
C ASP A 152 18.33 11.12 4.33
N PRO A 153 19.02 12.05 5.00
CA PRO A 153 19.61 13.24 4.35
C PRO A 153 20.73 12.93 3.35
N GLU A 154 21.05 11.66 3.11
CA GLU A 154 22.05 11.25 2.13
C GLU A 154 21.53 11.23 0.66
N ASP A 155 20.21 11.23 0.43
CA ASP A 155 19.62 11.17 -0.93
C ASP A 155 19.55 12.53 -1.66
N GLU A 156 19.96 13.65 -1.04
CA GLU A 156 20.04 14.97 -1.69
C GLU A 156 21.43 15.28 -2.32
N ARG A 157 22.27 14.26 -2.53
CA ARG A 157 23.59 14.42 -3.18
C ARG A 157 23.70 13.64 -4.49
N GLU A 158 22.90 14.01 -5.49
CA GLU A 158 23.27 13.86 -6.92
C GLU A 158 22.85 15.08 -7.74
#